data_AF-A0AAP4QZ59-F1
#
_entry.id   AF-A0AAP4QZ59-F1
#
_cell.length_a   1.000
_cell.length_b   1.000
_cell.length_c   1.000
_cell.angle_alpha   90.00
_cell.angle_beta   90.00
_cell.angle_gamma   90.00
#
_symmetry.space_group_name_H-M   'P 1'
#
loop_
_entity.id
_entity.type
_entity.pdbx_description
1 polymer ?
#
loop_
_entity_poly.entity_id
_entity_poly.type
_entity_poly.pdbx_seq_one_letter_code
_entity_poly.pdbx_strand_id
1 'polypeptide(L)'
;MDKRQLSPAYQSGAMAFAAVCRELGADMPDDWRTAAERIRDAVGKLSGAQREGFEDAVALLVHRSVCDGDVPIVASWDPIPELEDPDYWLTA
;
A
#
# COMPACT_ATOMS: atom_id res chain seq x y z
N MET A 1 -14.05 -5.43 -14.93
CA MET A 1 -13.22 -6.51 -15.54
C MET A 1 -13.29 -7.77 -14.67
N ASP A 2 -12.64 -8.88 -15.02
CA ASP A 2 -12.50 -10.02 -14.09
C ASP A 2 -11.56 -9.63 -12.94
N LYS A 3 -11.99 -9.84 -11.69
CA LYS A 3 -11.18 -9.57 -10.50
C LYS A 3 -9.91 -10.44 -10.51
N ARG A 4 -8.76 -9.83 -10.22
CA ARG A 4 -7.49 -10.53 -10.09
C ARG A 4 -7.50 -11.35 -8.80
N GLN A 5 -7.23 -12.66 -8.91
CA GLN A 5 -7.01 -13.49 -7.73
C GLN A 5 -5.58 -13.29 -7.21
N LEU A 6 -5.44 -12.60 -6.08
CA LEU A 6 -4.14 -12.35 -5.45
C LEU A 6 -3.68 -13.54 -4.61
N SER A 7 -2.39 -13.86 -4.65
CA SER A 7 -1.82 -14.91 -3.79
C SER A 7 -1.75 -14.42 -2.33
N PRO A 8 -1.82 -15.32 -1.33
CA PRO A 8 -1.66 -14.93 0.09
C PRO A 8 -0.33 -14.22 0.37
N ALA A 9 0.74 -14.61 -0.32
CA ALA A 9 2.05 -13.96 -0.20
C ALA A 9 2.00 -12.51 -0.71
N TYR A 10 1.38 -12.28 -1.87
CA TYR A 10 1.17 -10.94 -2.41
C TYR A 10 0.33 -10.08 -1.47
N GLN A 11 -0.80 -10.61 -0.98
CA GLN A 11 -1.66 -9.89 -0.03
C GLN A 11 -0.89 -9.52 1.25
N SER A 12 -0.05 -10.43 1.78
CA SER A 12 0.78 -10.15 2.96
C SER A 12 1.77 -9.00 2.73
N GLY A 13 2.28 -8.87 1.50
CA GLY A 13 3.16 -7.79 1.08
C GLY A 13 2.46 -6.43 1.05
N ALA A 14 1.31 -6.38 0.39
CA ALA A 14 0.48 -5.17 0.31
C ALA A 14 0.05 -4.70 1.72
N MET A 15 -0.36 -5.63 2.58
CA MET A 15 -0.73 -5.33 3.96
C MET A 15 0.45 -4.89 4.83
N ALA A 16 1.67 -5.38 4.55
CA ALA A 16 2.87 -4.91 5.23
C ALA A 16 3.14 -3.42 4.92
N PHE A 17 2.90 -2.95 3.70
CA PHE A 17 2.99 -1.52 3.39
C PHE A 17 1.92 -0.72 4.15
N ALA A 18 0.67 -1.17 4.13
CA ALA A 18 -0.40 -0.50 4.89
C ALA A 18 -0.09 -0.42 6.39
N ALA A 19 0.54 -1.44 6.97
CA ALA A 19 1.01 -1.41 8.36
C ALA A 19 2.08 -0.33 8.59
N VAL A 20 3.07 -0.22 7.71
CA VAL A 20 4.08 0.86 7.76
C VAL A 20 3.41 2.23 7.70
N CYS A 21 2.43 2.41 6.81
CA CYS A 21 1.68 3.66 6.73
C CYS A 21 0.96 3.97 8.04
N ARG A 22 0.31 2.99 8.68
CA ARG A 22 -0.38 3.19 9.98
C ARG A 22 0.58 3.61 11.09
N GLU A 23 1.73 2.95 11.18
CA GLU A 23 2.79 3.30 12.13
C GLU A 23 3.31 4.73 11.89
N LEU A 24 3.48 5.11 10.62
CA LEU A 24 3.86 6.46 10.25
C LEU A 24 2.72 7.47 10.49
N GLY A 25 1.45 7.12 10.31
CA GLY A 25 0.33 8.04 10.54
C GLY A 25 0.09 8.36 12.02
N ALA A 26 0.40 7.42 12.91
CA ALA A 26 0.34 7.62 14.36
C ALA A 26 1.50 8.48 14.90
N ASP A 27 2.69 8.36 14.29
CA ASP A 27 3.92 9.02 14.72
C ASP A 27 4.57 9.80 13.56
N MET A 28 3.79 10.54 12.77
CA MET A 28 4.26 11.09 11.49
C MET A 28 5.47 11.98 11.74
N PRO A 29 6.68 11.55 11.32
CA PRO A 29 7.87 12.35 11.55
C PRO A 29 7.70 13.66 10.77
N ASP A 30 8.13 14.78 11.36
CA ASP A 30 8.21 16.06 10.66
C ASP A 30 9.13 16.00 9.42
N ASP A 31 9.91 14.92 9.29
CA ASP A 31 10.84 14.67 8.21
C ASP A 31 10.44 13.45 7.34
N TRP A 32 10.45 13.67 6.02
CA TRP A 32 10.14 12.68 5.00
C TRP A 32 11.21 11.60 4.83
N ARG A 33 12.44 11.84 5.33
CA ARG A 33 13.56 10.90 5.21
C ARG A 33 13.37 9.72 6.14
N THR A 34 12.94 9.94 7.38
CA THR A 34 12.60 8.91 8.35
C THR A 34 11.49 8.00 7.83
N ALA A 35 10.46 8.58 7.19
CA ALA A 35 9.41 7.79 6.55
C ALA A 35 9.96 6.92 5.39
N ALA A 36 10.80 7.51 4.54
CA ALA A 36 11.43 6.79 3.42
C ALA A 36 12.36 5.65 3.89
N GLU A 37 13.09 5.85 4.99
CA GLU A 37 13.94 4.82 5.61
C GLU A 37 13.11 3.65 6.14
N ARG A 38 12.02 3.92 6.87
CA ARG A 38 11.13 2.84 7.36
C ARG A 38 10.52 2.02 6.22
N ILE A 39 10.07 2.68 5.15
CA ILE A 39 9.54 1.99 3.96
C ILE A 39 10.63 1.13 3.31
N ARG A 40 11.86 1.67 3.18
CA ARG A 40 12.99 0.95 2.58
C ARG A 40 13.39 -0.28 3.41
N ASP A 41 13.42 -0.15 4.72
CA ASP A 41 13.72 -1.25 5.64
C ASP A 41 12.63 -2.33 5.62
N ALA A 42 11.36 -1.94 5.49
CA ALA A 42 10.25 -2.86 5.38
C ALA A 42 10.32 -3.68 4.08
N VAL A 43 10.45 -3.02 2.93
CA VAL A 43 10.53 -3.71 1.62
C VAL A 43 11.80 -4.55 1.48
N GLY A 44 12.91 -4.12 2.08
CA GLY A 44 14.18 -4.85 2.06
C GLY A 44 14.13 -6.24 2.73
N LYS A 45 13.13 -6.50 3.57
CA LYS A 45 12.90 -7.79 4.25
C LYS A 45 12.00 -8.73 3.44
N LEU A 46 11.42 -8.26 2.34
CA LEU A 46 10.44 -8.99 1.54
C LEU A 46 11.08 -9.54 0.26
N SER A 47 10.51 -10.63 -0.26
CA SER A 47 10.96 -11.25 -1.51
C SER A 47 9.79 -11.83 -2.32
N GLY A 48 10.03 -12.06 -3.61
CA GLY A 48 9.04 -12.63 -4.53
C GLY A 48 7.70 -11.89 -4.50
N ALA A 49 6.61 -12.64 -4.44
CA ALA A 49 5.25 -12.09 -4.43
C ALA A 49 4.99 -11.13 -3.26
N GLN A 50 5.63 -11.30 -2.10
CA GLN A 50 5.46 -10.36 -0.98
C GLN A 50 6.04 -8.99 -1.31
N ARG A 51 7.18 -8.96 -2.00
CA ARG A 51 7.77 -7.70 -2.43
C ARG A 51 6.94 -7.03 -3.53
N GLU A 52 6.45 -7.81 -4.49
CA GLU A 52 5.55 -7.31 -5.55
C GLU A 52 4.30 -6.65 -4.96
N GLY A 53 3.60 -7.31 -4.03
CA GLY A 53 2.41 -6.74 -3.39
C GLY A 53 2.70 -5.48 -2.57
N PHE A 54 3.87 -5.40 -1.92
CA PHE A 54 4.28 -4.20 -1.21
C PHE A 54 4.53 -3.03 -2.18
N GLU A 55 5.26 -3.27 -3.27
CA GLU A 55 5.58 -2.25 -4.27
C GLU A 55 4.34 -1.76 -5.02
N ASP A 56 3.40 -2.65 -5.35
CA ASP A 56 2.13 -2.28 -5.98
C ASP A 56 1.24 -1.46 -5.05
N ALA A 57 1.22 -1.76 -3.74
CA ALA A 57 0.50 -0.94 -2.76
C ALA A 57 1.12 0.47 -2.64
N VAL A 58 2.44 0.60 -2.73
CA VAL A 58 3.11 1.92 -2.79
C VAL A 58 2.65 2.67 -4.04
N ALA A 59 2.68 2.02 -5.20
CA ALA A 59 2.27 2.63 -6.47
C ALA A 59 0.80 3.09 -6.42
N LEU A 60 -0.07 2.28 -5.82
CA LEU A 60 -1.48 2.59 -5.63
C LEU A 60 -1.69 3.83 -4.75
N LEU A 61 -1.00 3.92 -3.60
CA LEU A 61 -1.08 5.10 -2.74
C LEU A 61 -0.63 6.37 -3.47
N VAL A 62 0.48 6.28 -4.22
CA VAL A 62 0.99 7.40 -5.02
C VAL A 62 0.00 7.80 -6.10
N HIS A 63 -0.58 6.83 -6.81
CA HIS A 63 -1.58 7.09 -7.84
C HIS A 63 -2.78 7.85 -7.26
N ARG A 64 -3.37 7.36 -6.17
CA ARG A 64 -4.50 8.05 -5.52
C ARG A 64 -4.14 9.46 -5.06
N SER A 65 -2.99 9.60 -4.41
CA SER A 65 -2.54 10.88 -3.87
C SER A 65 -2.25 11.92 -4.97
N VAL A 66 -1.68 11.49 -6.09
CA VAL A 66 -1.18 12.40 -7.15
C VAL A 66 -2.19 12.58 -8.29
N CYS A 67 -2.86 11.52 -8.70
CA CYS A 67 -3.77 11.52 -9.85
C CYS A 67 -5.20 11.85 -9.44
N ASP A 68 -5.68 11.27 -8.34
CA ASP A 68 -7.08 11.42 -7.91
C ASP A 68 -7.26 12.55 -6.89
N GLY A 69 -6.15 13.01 -6.29
CA GLY A 69 -6.17 14.04 -5.24
C GLY A 69 -6.80 13.56 -3.94
N ASP A 70 -6.93 12.23 -3.78
CA ASP A 70 -7.49 11.58 -2.60
C ASP A 70 -6.41 10.76 -1.90
N VAL A 71 -6.26 10.97 -0.59
CA VAL A 71 -5.35 10.18 0.22
C VAL A 71 -6.21 9.34 1.16
N PRO A 72 -6.15 8.00 1.08
CA PRO A 72 -6.95 7.17 1.96
C PRO A 72 -6.63 7.47 3.42
N ILE A 73 -7.64 7.30 4.29
CA ILE A 73 -7.45 7.40 5.73
C ILE A 73 -6.47 6.30 6.16
N VAL A 74 -5.21 6.69 6.35
CA VAL A 74 -4.08 5.79 6.54
C VAL A 74 -4.32 4.78 7.66
N ALA A 75 -4.99 5.19 8.74
CA ALA A 75 -5.32 4.34 9.89
C ALA A 75 -6.16 3.11 9.51
N SER A 76 -7.04 3.23 8.52
CA SER A 76 -8.01 2.18 8.14
C SER A 76 -7.84 1.69 6.70
N TRP A 77 -6.83 2.18 5.98
CA TRP A 77 -6.65 1.84 4.57
C TRP A 77 -6.30 0.35 4.39
N ASP A 78 -7.01 -0.31 3.48
CA ASP A 78 -6.76 -1.67 3.02
C ASP A 78 -6.59 -1.62 1.49
N PRO A 79 -5.38 -1.89 0.95
CA PRO A 79 -5.13 -1.84 -0.48
C PRO A 79 -5.67 -3.04 -1.26
N ILE A 80 -6.05 -4.15 -0.58
CA ILE A 80 -6.36 -5.41 -1.26
C ILE A 80 -7.53 -5.28 -2.24
N PRO A 81 -8.68 -4.68 -1.88
CA PRO A 81 -9.82 -4.64 -2.79
C PRO A 81 -9.53 -3.89 -4.11
N GLU A 82 -8.72 -2.84 -4.04
CA GLU A 82 -8.28 -2.05 -5.20
C GLU A 82 -7.24 -2.79 -6.05
N LEU A 83 -6.34 -3.54 -5.41
CA LEU A 83 -5.35 -4.38 -6.11
C LEU A 83 -6.00 -5.61 -6.76
N GLU A 84 -7.14 -6.09 -6.22
CA GLU A 84 -7.95 -7.15 -6.81
C GLU A 84 -8.80 -6.64 -7.99
N ASP A 85 -9.26 -5.39 -7.94
CA ASP A 85 -10.18 -4.84 -8.92
C ASP A 85 -9.81 -3.40 -9.31
N PRO A 86 -9.30 -3.18 -10.55
CA PRO A 86 -9.02 -1.83 -11.02
C PRO A 86 -10.27 -0.94 -11.12
N ASP A 87 -11.47 -1.54 -11.14
CA ASP A 87 -12.75 -0.83 -11.15
C ASP A 87 -13.34 -0.67 -9.73
N TYR A 88 -12.62 -1.04 -8.65
CA TYR A 88 -13.12 -1.05 -7.26
C TYR A 88 -13.87 0.24 -6.89
N TRP A 89 -13.31 1.39 -7.29
CA TRP A 89 -13.86 2.73 -7.05
C TRP A 89 -15.22 3.02 -7.66
N LEU A 90 -15.58 2.32 -8.73
CA LEU A 90 -16.87 2.50 -9.40
C LEU A 90 -18.02 1.82 -8.62
N THR A 91 -17.69 1.02 -7.61
CA THR A 91 -18.65 0.19 -6.86
C THR A 91 -18.74 0.51 -5.37
N ALA A 92 -17.90 1.42 -4.88
CA ALA A 92 -17.81 1.83 -3.47
C ALA A 92 -18.69 3.06 -3.15
#